data_AF-A0A6M1ZYC0-F1
#
_entry.id   AF-A0A6M1ZYC0-F1
#
_cell.length_a   1.000
_cell.length_b   1.000
_cell.length_c   1.000
_cell.angle_alpha   90.00
_cell.angle_beta   90.00
_cell.angle_gamma   90.00
#
_symmetry.space_group_name_H-M   'P 1'
#
loop_
_entity.id
_entity.type
_entity.pdbx_description
1 polymer ?
#
loop_
_entity_poly.entity_id
_entity_poly.type
_entity_poly.pdbx_seq_one_letter_code
_entity_poly.pdbx_strand_id
1 'polypeptide(L)' 'MNSLDLKNQIAKLESLNDQLNTELSYVDKLLKQLGFDEGLISLKTAALEVLENPQSDVATYN' A
#
# COMPACT_ATOMS: atom_id res chain seq x y z
N MET A 1 -12.12 1.53 31.79
CA MET A 1 -12.04 0.44 30.80
C MET A 1 -11.76 -0.85 31.57
N ASN A 2 -12.63 -1.86 31.52
CA ASN A 2 -12.36 -3.14 32.19
C ASN A 2 -11.44 -4.02 31.31
N SER A 3 -10.75 -5.00 31.90
CA SER A 3 -9.90 -5.95 31.20
C SER A 3 -10.60 -6.68 30.05
N LEU A 4 -11.90 -6.95 30.20
CA LEU A 4 -12.71 -7.56 29.14
C LEU A 4 -12.89 -6.63 27.93
N ASP A 5 -13.13 -5.34 28.17
CA ASP A 5 -13.30 -4.34 27.10
C ASP A 5 -12.00 -4.19 26.30
N LEU A 6 -10.86 -4.17 26.99
CA LEU A 6 -9.54 -4.11 26.36
C LEU A 6 -9.27 -5.36 25.51
N LYS A 7 -9.61 -6.55 26.00
CA LYS A 7 -9.48 -7.80 25.23
C LYS A 7 -10.36 -7.80 23.98
N ASN A 8 -11.59 -7.33 24.09
CA ASN A 8 -12.49 -7.22 22.94
C ASN A 8 -11.98 -6.21 21.91
N GLN A 9 -11.41 -5.09 22.36
CA GLN A 9 -10.80 -4.12 21.48
C GLN A 9 -9.56 -4.69 20.78
N ILE A 10 -8.72 -5.44 21.49
CA ILE A 10 -7.56 -6.12 20.91
C ILE A 10 -8.02 -7.11 19.83
N ALA A 11 -8.97 -8.00 20.13
CA ALA A 11 -9.47 -8.98 19.16
C ALA A 11 -10.05 -8.32 17.90
N LYS A 12 -10.75 -7.18 18.06
CA LYS A 12 -11.24 -6.39 16.92
C LYS A 12 -10.09 -5.81 16.08
N LEU A 13 -9.05 -5.30 16.73
CA LEU A 13 -7.88 -4.75 16.04
C LEU A 13 -7.07 -5.83 15.33
N GLU A 14 -6.93 -7.01 15.95
CA GLU A 14 -6.29 -8.19 15.34
C GLU A 14 -7.04 -8.60 14.08
N SER A 15 -8.36 -8.78 14.16
CA SER A 15 -9.17 -9.13 12.99
C SER A 15 -9.07 -8.09 11.86
N LEU A 16 -9.06 -6.80 12.20
CA LEU A 16 -8.91 -5.74 11.20
C LEU A 16 -7.51 -5.77 10.57
N ASN A 17 -6.47 -5.98 11.37
CA ASN A 17 -5.10 -6.07 10.90
C ASN A 17 -4.91 -7.27 9.95
N ASP A 18 -5.46 -8.43 10.30
CA ASP A 18 -5.39 -9.64 9.47
C ASP A 18 -6.07 -9.42 8.10
N GLN A 19 -7.23 -8.77 8.10
CA GLN A 19 -7.92 -8.40 6.86
C GLN A 19 -7.08 -7.42 6.03
N LEU A 20 -6.55 -6.36 6.64
CA LEU A 20 -5.73 -5.36 5.94
C LEU A 20 -4.46 -5.99 5.34
N ASN A 21 -3.78 -6.87 6.07
CA ASN A 21 -2.61 -7.57 5.57
C ASN A 21 -2.95 -8.49 4.40
N THR A 22 -4.09 -9.16 4.43
CA THR A 22 -4.57 -10.01 3.34
C THR A 22 -4.82 -9.18 2.08
N GLU A 23 -5.56 -8.07 2.21
CA GLU A 23 -5.87 -7.18 1.09
C GLU A 23 -4.61 -6.53 0.51
N LEU A 24 -3.70 -6.04 1.36
CA LEU A 24 -2.42 -5.47 0.91
C LEU A 24 -1.56 -6.49 0.17
N SER A 25 -1.49 -7.73 0.66
CA SER A 25 -0.75 -8.80 0.00
C SER A 25 -1.36 -9.15 -1.36
N TYR A 26 -2.69 -9.10 -1.46
CA TYR A 26 -3.38 -9.33 -2.73
C TYR A 26 -3.10 -8.20 -3.74
N VAL A 27 -3.15 -6.94 -3.31
CA VAL A 27 -2.79 -5.79 -4.16
C VAL A 27 -1.33 -5.87 -4.60
N ASP A 28 -0.40 -6.19 -3.71
CA ASP A 28 1.01 -6.36 -4.04
C ASP A 28 1.22 -7.43 -5.12
N LYS A 29 0.51 -8.56 -5.01
CA LYS A 29 0.53 -9.62 -6.01
C LYS A 29 -0.01 -9.13 -7.37
N LEU A 30 -1.11 -8.37 -7.38
CA LEU A 30 -1.66 -7.81 -8.60
C LEU A 30 -0.68 -6.84 -9.27
N LEU A 31 -0.01 -5.99 -8.49
CA LEU A 31 1.00 -5.05 -9.01
C LEU A 31 2.18 -5.78 -9.66
N LYS A 32 2.67 -6.85 -9.03
CA LYS A 32 3.70 -7.72 -9.63
C LYS A 32 3.23 -8.34 -10.94
N GLN A 33 1.97 -8.76 -11.02
CA GLN A 33 1.39 -9.28 -12.26
C GLN A 33 1.23 -8.22 -13.37
N LEU A 34 1.08 -6.95 -12.99
CA LEU A 34 1.03 -5.82 -13.92
C LEU A 34 2.40 -5.33 -14.39
N GLY A 35 3.50 -5.90 -13.87
CA GLY A 35 4.87 -5.54 -14.25
C GLY A 35 5.56 -4.56 -13.29
N PHE A 36 5.02 -4.31 -12.10
CA PHE A 36 5.75 -3.65 -11.03
C PHE A 36 6.58 -4.70 -10.28
N ASP A 37 7.86 -4.86 -10.60
CA ASP A 37 8.71 -5.96 -10.11
C ASP A 37 8.73 -6.11 -8.58
N GLU A 38 8.71 -5.00 -7.83
CA GLU A 38 8.64 -5.01 -6.35
C GLU A 38 7.24 -4.64 -5.82
N GLY A 39 6.21 -4.75 -6.66
CA GLY A 39 4.81 -4.53 -6.32
C GLY A 39 4.55 -3.13 -5.74
N LEU A 40 4.09 -3.10 -4.49
CA LEU A 40 3.76 -1.83 -3.80
C LEU A 40 4.96 -0.89 -3.66
N ILE A 41 6.18 -1.42 -3.54
CA ILE A 41 7.40 -0.60 -3.39
C ILE A 41 7.65 0.17 -4.69
N SER A 42 7.68 -0.52 -5.83
CA SER A 42 7.88 0.12 -7.15
C SER A 42 6.78 1.13 -7.45
N LEU A 43 5.51 0.81 -7.16
CA LEU A 43 4.40 1.75 -7.33
C LEU A 43 4.57 3.00 -6.46
N LYS A 44 4.94 2.83 -5.18
CA LYS A 44 5.16 3.94 -4.26
C LYS A 44 6.28 4.85 -4.75
N THR A 45 7.40 4.28 -5.19
CA THR A 45 8.53 5.06 -5.72
C THR A 45 8.11 5.86 -6.95
N ALA A 46 7.45 5.23 -7.92
CA ALA A 46 6.95 5.92 -9.11
C ALA A 46 5.96 7.04 -8.77
N ALA A 47 5.04 6.79 -7.83
CA ALA A 47 4.09 7.80 -7.38
C ALA A 47 4.77 9.00 -6.69
N LEU A 48 5.79 8.74 -5.85
CA LEU A 48 6.56 9.80 -5.21
C LEU A 48 7.36 10.61 -6.24
N GLU A 49 7.99 9.96 -7.21
CA GLU A 49 8.72 10.65 -8.29
C GLU A 49 7.81 11.58 -9.08
N VAL A 50 6.59 11.15 -9.41
CA VAL A 50 5.59 11.97 -10.11
C VAL A 50 5.16 13.17 -9.26
N LEU A 51 4.99 12.99 -7.95
CA LEU A 51 4.55 14.05 -7.04
C LEU A 51 5.69 15.04 -6.72
N GLU A 52 6.92 14.57 -6.61
CA GLU A 52 8.11 15.38 -6.29
C GLU A 52 8.68 16.10 -7.52
N ASN A 53 8.52 15.53 -8.73
CA ASN A 53 8.94 16.13 -9.99
C ASN A 53 7.78 16.29 -11.00
N PRO A 54 6.81 17.19 -10.75
CA PRO A 54 5.68 17.43 -11.65
C PRO A 54 6.07 18.03 -13.03
N GLN A 55 7.37 18.16 -13.35
CA GLN A 55 7.92 18.73 -14.58
C GLN A 55 8.61 17.71 -15.50
N SER A 56 8.77 16.43 -15.12
CA SER A 56 9.51 15.46 -15.96
C SER A 56 8.72 14.88 -17.14
N ASP A 57 7.41 15.17 -17.25
CA ASP A 57 6.54 14.76 -18.36
C ASP A 57 6.26 15.89 -19.37
N VAL A 58 7.19 16.83 -19.54
CA VAL A 58 7.29 17.55 -20.82
C VAL A 58 8.44 16.93 -21.59
N ALA A 59 8.14 15.85 -22.29
CA ALA A 59 8.95 15.41 -23.40
C ALA A 59 9.14 16.61 -24.34
N THR A 60 10.30 17.24 -24.25
CA THR A 60 10.86 18.10 -25.30
C THR A 60 11.11 17.21 -26.50
N TYR A 61 10.04 16.92 -27.25
CA TYR A 61 10.17 16.62 -28.66
C TYR A 61 10.59 17.90 -29.36
N ASN A 62 11.73 17.80 -30.05
CA ASN A 62 12.35 18.87 -30.84
C ASN A 62 11.38 19.60 -31.77
#